data_AF-A0A0Q8N3E5-F1
#
_entry.id   AF-A0A0Q8N3E5-F1
#
_cell.length_a   1.000
_cell.length_b   1.000
_cell.length_c   1.000
_cell.angle_alpha   90.00
_cell.angle_beta   90.00
_cell.angle_gamma   90.00
#
_symmetry.space_group_name_H-M   'P 1'
#
loop_
_entity.id
_entity.type
_entity.pdbx_description
1 polymer ?
#
loop_
_entity_poly.entity_id
_entity_poly.type
_entity_poly.pdbx_seq_one_letter_code
_entity_poly.pdbx_strand_id
1 'polypeptide(L)'
;MTPAPSEAELATAPILEGWLLEQPADSEPWLYAWFFGDPDVEDGDHSHTSAVLKIDGSSPPAWARTEYRLYRLGAWYPPAEREIRYWAQKLRQRRALPLGDAPGGGDDIDEMIAFIREERPLPERRLMRMERAYREECERLTEVDALRAPVPTAEIPIR
;
A
#
# COMPACT_ATOMS: atom_id res chain seq x y z
N MET A 1 25.93 -3.93 -12.64
CA MET A 1 24.84 -3.07 -12.15
C MET A 1 23.68 -3.17 -13.10
N THR A 2 22.49 -3.56 -12.63
CA THR A 2 21.30 -3.67 -13.49
C THR A 2 20.78 -2.26 -13.80
N PRO A 3 20.61 -1.89 -15.10
CA PRO A 3 20.14 -0.55 -15.48
C PRO A 3 18.71 -0.31 -15.00
N ALA A 4 18.27 0.96 -15.02
CA ALA A 4 16.87 1.29 -14.80
C ALA A 4 16.01 0.68 -15.92
N PRO A 5 14.78 0.21 -15.63
CA PRO A 5 13.86 -0.27 -16.66
C PRO A 5 13.48 0.82 -17.67
N SER A 6 13.22 0.41 -18.90
CA SER A 6 12.64 1.26 -19.93
C SER A 6 11.15 1.54 -19.65
N GLU A 7 10.63 2.61 -20.25
CA GLU A 7 9.20 2.94 -20.19
C GLU A 7 8.32 1.81 -20.76
N ALA A 8 8.78 1.15 -21.84
CA ALA A 8 8.08 0.01 -22.44
C ALA A 8 8.02 -1.20 -21.48
N GLU A 9 9.12 -1.50 -20.76
CA GLU A 9 9.11 -2.55 -19.73
C GLU A 9 8.11 -2.23 -18.61
N LEU A 10 8.10 -0.98 -18.13
CA LEU A 10 7.19 -0.55 -17.07
C LEU A 10 5.73 -0.56 -17.50
N ALA A 11 5.42 -0.16 -18.74
CA ALA A 11 4.06 -0.13 -19.27
C ALA A 11 3.38 -1.51 -19.25
N THR A 12 4.17 -2.58 -19.40
CA THR A 12 3.68 -3.97 -19.37
C THR A 12 3.84 -4.65 -18.02
N ALA A 13 4.50 -4.01 -17.05
CA ALA A 13 4.78 -4.61 -15.76
C ALA A 13 3.51 -4.63 -14.87
N PRO A 14 3.28 -5.73 -14.11
CA PRO A 14 2.23 -5.78 -13.10
C PRO A 14 2.44 -4.72 -12.01
N ILE A 15 1.38 -4.44 -11.27
CA ILE A 15 1.34 -3.43 -10.22
C ILE A 15 1.34 -4.12 -8.86
N LEU A 16 2.12 -3.56 -7.94
CA LEU A 16 2.04 -3.85 -6.51
C LEU A 16 1.45 -2.65 -5.79
N GLU A 17 0.30 -2.82 -5.16
CA GLU A 17 -0.29 -1.81 -4.27
C GLU A 17 -0.10 -2.15 -2.81
N GLY A 18 -0.14 -1.13 -1.95
CA GLY A 18 0.00 -1.27 -0.51
C GLY A 18 1.31 -1.93 -0.09
N TRP A 19 2.35 -1.73 -0.89
CA TRP A 19 3.60 -2.46 -0.75
C TRP A 19 4.36 -2.09 0.53
N LEU A 20 5.02 -3.09 1.12
CA LEU A 20 5.91 -2.97 2.28
C LEU A 20 7.21 -3.72 1.99
N LEU A 21 8.34 -3.00 2.00
CA LEU A 21 9.66 -3.62 1.95
C LEU A 21 9.96 -4.22 3.32
N GLU A 22 10.14 -5.54 3.36
CA GLU A 22 10.65 -6.25 4.53
C GLU A 22 12.08 -6.71 4.27
N GLN A 23 12.93 -6.55 5.29
CA GLN A 23 14.31 -7.02 5.27
C GLN A 23 14.60 -7.77 6.57
N PRO A 24 14.25 -9.06 6.66
CA PRO A 24 14.62 -9.90 7.80
C PRO A 24 16.14 -9.99 7.93
N ALA A 25 16.63 -10.17 9.17
CA ALA A 25 18.07 -10.17 9.44
C ALA A 25 18.85 -11.27 8.69
N ASP A 26 18.19 -12.40 8.40
CA ASP A 26 18.80 -13.60 7.83
C ASP A 26 18.27 -13.94 6.42
N SER A 27 17.61 -13.00 5.72
CA SER A 27 17.09 -13.25 4.37
C SER A 27 17.26 -12.06 3.44
N GLU A 28 17.20 -12.35 2.14
CA GLU A 28 17.08 -11.32 1.12
C GLU A 28 15.78 -10.51 1.33
N PRO A 29 15.78 -9.21 0.99
CA PRO A 29 14.60 -8.37 1.13
C PRO A 29 13.49 -8.80 0.17
N TRP A 30 12.23 -8.67 0.57
CA TRP A 30 11.06 -8.90 -0.29
C TRP A 30 10.00 -7.81 -0.09
N LEU A 31 9.05 -7.72 -1.02
CA LEU A 31 7.89 -6.84 -0.89
C LEU A 31 6.66 -7.65 -0.54
N TYR A 32 5.95 -7.28 0.53
CA TYR A 32 4.55 -7.68 0.74
C TYR A 32 3.63 -6.67 0.07
N ALA A 33 2.65 -7.13 -0.70
CA ALA A 33 1.75 -6.25 -1.46
C ALA A 33 0.49 -6.96 -1.95
N TRP A 34 -0.46 -6.18 -2.46
CA TRP A 34 -1.53 -6.65 -3.34
C TRP A 34 -1.06 -6.67 -4.80
N PHE A 35 -1.28 -7.78 -5.49
CA PHE A 35 -0.82 -8.02 -6.86
C PHE A 35 -1.93 -7.71 -7.87
N PHE A 36 -1.56 -7.06 -8.99
CA PHE A 36 -2.47 -6.79 -10.10
C PHE A 36 -1.78 -6.95 -11.45
N GLY A 37 -2.41 -7.70 -12.35
CA GLY A 37 -1.91 -8.02 -13.68
C GLY A 37 -0.74 -9.01 -13.69
N ASP A 38 -0.47 -9.70 -12.57
CA ASP A 38 0.53 -10.76 -12.54
C ASP A 38 -0.06 -12.05 -13.13
N PRO A 39 0.60 -12.72 -14.09
CA PRO A 39 0.04 -13.91 -14.71
C PRO A 39 -0.03 -15.14 -13.78
N ASP A 40 0.71 -15.12 -12.66
CA ASP A 40 0.84 -16.25 -11.74
C ASP A 40 0.09 -16.02 -10.41
N VAL A 41 -0.49 -14.83 -10.20
CA VAL A 41 -1.17 -14.42 -8.97
C VAL A 41 -2.53 -13.82 -9.31
N GLU A 42 -3.58 -14.18 -8.56
CA GLU A 42 -4.91 -13.62 -8.78
C GLU A 42 -4.92 -12.12 -8.44
N ASP A 43 -5.62 -11.33 -9.25
CA ASP A 43 -5.72 -9.89 -9.01
C ASP A 43 -6.35 -9.61 -7.62
N GLY A 44 -5.67 -8.75 -6.86
CA GLY A 44 -6.05 -8.42 -5.50
C GLY A 44 -5.59 -9.44 -4.45
N ASP A 45 -4.83 -10.48 -4.80
CA ASP A 45 -4.21 -11.33 -3.77
C ASP A 45 -3.10 -10.60 -3.03
N HIS A 46 -3.09 -10.75 -1.70
CA HIS A 46 -2.07 -10.18 -0.83
C HIS A 46 -1.02 -11.23 -0.47
N SER A 47 0.19 -11.09 -1.02
CA SER A 47 1.29 -12.04 -0.87
C SER A 47 2.64 -11.31 -0.78
N HIS A 48 3.74 -12.04 -0.87
CA HIS A 48 5.08 -11.47 -1.00
C HIS A 48 5.70 -11.80 -2.37
N THR A 49 6.61 -10.94 -2.82
CA THR A 49 7.43 -11.18 -4.02
C THR A 49 8.54 -12.19 -3.74
N SER A 50 9.27 -12.58 -4.79
CA SER A 50 10.63 -13.10 -4.64
C SER A 50 11.60 -12.00 -4.18
N ALA A 51 12.87 -12.36 -3.97
CA ALA A 51 13.87 -11.42 -3.46
C ALA A 51 13.99 -10.16 -4.34
N VAL A 52 14.01 -9.00 -3.70
CA VAL A 52 14.17 -7.68 -4.33
C VAL A 52 15.63 -7.48 -4.67
N LEU A 53 15.92 -7.35 -5.96
CA LEU A 53 17.26 -7.07 -6.46
C LEU A 53 17.54 -5.57 -6.52
N LYS A 54 16.51 -4.77 -6.79
CA LYS A 54 16.62 -3.31 -6.90
C LYS A 54 15.27 -2.65 -6.72
N ILE A 55 15.24 -1.57 -5.96
CA ILE A 55 14.10 -0.65 -5.91
C ILE A 55 14.51 0.67 -6.55
N ASP A 56 13.54 1.38 -7.13
CA ASP A 56 13.72 2.74 -7.59
C ASP A 56 14.17 3.65 -6.44
N GLY A 57 15.10 4.56 -6.73
CA GLY A 57 15.65 5.51 -5.75
C GLY A 57 14.86 6.80 -5.62
N SER A 58 13.80 6.98 -6.40
CA SER A 58 12.91 8.14 -6.32
C SER A 58 12.05 8.10 -5.04
N SER A 59 11.40 9.23 -4.73
CA SER A 59 10.51 9.35 -3.56
C SER A 59 9.18 9.99 -3.98
N PRO A 60 8.07 9.22 -4.01
CA PRO A 60 7.99 7.78 -3.71
C PRO A 60 8.62 6.90 -4.81
N PRO A 61 9.17 5.71 -4.47
CA PRO A 61 9.69 4.77 -5.45
C PRO A 61 8.62 4.34 -6.46
N ALA A 62 8.95 4.31 -7.75
CA ALA A 62 7.98 3.99 -8.81
C ALA A 62 8.00 2.53 -9.28
N TRP A 63 9.07 1.78 -9.01
CA TRP A 63 9.22 0.40 -9.47
C TRP A 63 10.15 -0.42 -8.58
N ALA A 64 10.00 -1.73 -8.64
CA ALA A 64 10.90 -2.69 -8.01
C ALA A 64 11.20 -3.86 -8.95
N ARG A 65 12.47 -4.27 -9.03
CA ARG A 65 12.91 -5.46 -9.74
C ARG A 65 13.24 -6.54 -8.73
N THR A 66 12.64 -7.70 -8.94
CA THR A 66 12.81 -8.92 -8.15
C THR A 66 13.59 -9.95 -8.97
N GLU A 67 13.92 -11.09 -8.37
CA GLU A 67 14.54 -12.22 -9.07
C GLU A 67 13.78 -12.65 -10.33
N TYR A 68 12.45 -12.62 -10.29
CA TYR A 68 11.63 -13.14 -11.38
C TYR A 68 10.98 -12.06 -12.24
N ARG A 69 10.68 -10.89 -11.67
CA ARG A 69 9.84 -9.91 -12.37
C ARG A 69 10.15 -8.46 -12.00
N LEU A 70 9.85 -7.57 -12.94
CA LEU A 70 9.72 -6.15 -12.72
C LEU A 70 8.28 -5.82 -12.34
N TYR A 71 8.10 -5.01 -11.30
CA TYR A 71 6.82 -4.49 -10.88
C TYR A 71 6.82 -2.96 -10.89
N ARG A 72 5.67 -2.38 -11.24
CA ARG A 72 5.34 -0.99 -10.91
C ARG A 72 4.86 -0.93 -9.46
N LEU A 73 5.32 0.08 -8.74
CA LEU A 73 4.84 0.36 -7.39
C LEU A 73 3.69 1.36 -7.49
N GLY A 74 2.50 0.89 -7.14
CA GLY A 74 1.26 1.65 -7.20
C GLY A 74 1.00 2.43 -5.92
N ALA A 75 -0.27 2.51 -5.52
CA ALA A 75 -0.69 3.19 -4.30
C ALA A 75 0.08 2.65 -3.08
N TRP A 76 0.59 3.56 -2.26
CA TRP A 76 1.16 3.23 -0.96
C TRP A 76 0.14 3.56 0.12
N TYR A 77 -0.05 2.62 1.05
CA TYR A 77 -0.91 2.82 2.23
C TYR A 77 -0.03 2.89 3.49
N PRO A 78 -0.32 3.83 4.40
CA PRO A 78 0.27 3.85 5.73
C PRO A 78 0.09 2.51 6.48
N PRO A 79 0.96 2.20 7.46
CA PRO A 79 0.93 0.94 8.18
C PRO A 79 -0.44 0.52 8.75
N ALA A 80 -1.17 1.42 9.41
CA ALA A 80 -2.45 1.06 10.02
C ALA A 80 -3.56 0.90 8.98
N GLU A 81 -3.64 1.80 7.99
CA GLU A 81 -4.57 1.62 6.86
C GLU A 81 -4.33 0.28 6.14
N ARG A 82 -3.07 -0.06 5.86
CA ARG A 82 -2.68 -1.33 5.25
C ARG A 82 -3.13 -2.53 6.09
N GLU A 83 -2.93 -2.48 7.42
CA GLU A 83 -3.38 -3.55 8.30
C GLU A 83 -4.91 -3.69 8.30
N ILE A 84 -5.66 -2.57 8.24
CA ILE A 84 -7.13 -2.57 8.13
C ILE A 84 -7.56 -3.24 6.82
N ARG A 85 -7.02 -2.82 5.67
CA ARG A 85 -7.32 -3.41 4.36
C ARG A 85 -7.02 -4.91 4.33
N TYR A 86 -5.88 -5.32 4.90
CA TYR A 86 -5.51 -6.73 5.01
C TYR A 86 -6.54 -7.54 5.81
N TRP A 87 -6.97 -7.05 6.98
CA TRP A 87 -7.96 -7.76 7.79
C TRP A 87 -9.32 -7.81 7.11
N ALA A 88 -9.78 -6.72 6.50
CA ALA A 88 -11.04 -6.67 5.79
C ALA A 88 -11.08 -7.70 4.64
N GLN A 89 -10.05 -7.76 3.80
CA GLN A 89 -9.93 -8.77 2.75
C GLN A 89 -9.94 -10.18 3.33
N LYS A 90 -9.09 -10.45 4.31
CA LYS A 90 -8.93 -11.78 4.91
C LYS A 90 -10.24 -12.32 5.48
N LEU A 91 -11.07 -11.45 6.06
CA LEU A 91 -12.37 -11.83 6.61
C LEU A 91 -13.42 -12.06 5.53
N ARG A 92 -13.42 -11.22 4.48
CA ARG A 92 -14.28 -11.43 3.30
C ARG A 92 -14.00 -12.77 2.64
N GLN A 93 -12.72 -13.09 2.39
CA GLN A 93 -12.30 -14.37 1.84
C GLN A 93 -12.77 -15.55 2.70
N ARG A 94 -12.62 -15.47 4.03
CA ARG A 94 -13.10 -16.50 4.97
C ARG A 94 -14.60 -16.72 4.91
N ARG A 95 -15.38 -15.70 4.53
CA ARG A 95 -16.84 -15.76 4.39
C ARG A 95 -17.30 -16.00 2.94
N ALA A 96 -16.37 -16.20 2.01
CA ALA A 96 -16.66 -16.24 0.57
C ALA A 96 -17.49 -15.03 0.09
N LEU A 97 -17.24 -13.86 0.69
CA LEU A 97 -17.84 -12.60 0.26
C LEU A 97 -17.07 -12.04 -0.93
N PRO A 98 -17.74 -11.35 -1.86
CA PRO A 98 -17.06 -10.61 -2.91
C PRO A 98 -16.14 -9.56 -2.29
N LEU A 99 -14.94 -9.44 -2.87
CA LEU A 99 -13.95 -8.43 -2.49
C LEU A 99 -14.29 -7.04 -3.04
N GLY A 100 -15.10 -6.90 -4.09
CA GLY A 100 -15.32 -5.59 -4.73
C GLY A 100 -14.01 -4.99 -5.26
N ASP A 101 -13.95 -3.66 -5.35
CA ASP A 101 -12.75 -2.85 -5.68
C ASP A 101 -12.32 -2.09 -4.39
N ALA A 102 -11.11 -1.66 -4.07
CA ALA A 102 -9.75 -2.04 -4.45
C ALA A 102 -9.16 -2.82 -3.23
N PRO A 103 -7.87 -2.77 -2.81
CA PRO A 103 -7.42 -3.68 -1.76
C PRO A 103 -8.26 -3.52 -0.48
N GLY A 104 -8.89 -4.61 -0.05
CA GLY A 104 -9.62 -4.70 1.22
C GLY A 104 -11.14 -4.90 1.17
N GLY A 105 -11.82 -4.66 0.04
CA GLY A 105 -13.29 -4.70 0.06
C GLY A 105 -14.01 -3.49 -0.52
N GLY A 106 -13.27 -2.43 -0.83
CA GLY A 106 -13.75 -1.04 -0.90
C GLY A 106 -12.57 -0.07 -0.83
N ASP A 107 -12.87 1.23 -0.83
CA ASP A 107 -11.95 2.30 -0.43
C ASP A 107 -12.39 3.03 0.86
N ASP A 108 -13.55 2.66 1.41
CA ASP A 108 -14.03 3.20 2.68
C ASP A 108 -13.41 2.45 3.87
N ILE A 109 -12.38 3.05 4.46
CA ILE A 109 -11.67 2.49 5.61
C ILE A 109 -12.56 2.44 6.86
N ASP A 110 -13.50 3.36 7.02
CA ASP A 110 -14.41 3.37 8.17
C ASP A 110 -15.42 2.21 8.08
N GLU A 111 -15.93 1.91 6.88
CA GLU A 111 -16.71 0.71 6.62
C GLU A 111 -15.90 -0.57 6.89
N MET A 112 -14.62 -0.62 6.49
CA MET A 112 -13.75 -1.75 6.79
C MET A 112 -13.54 -1.95 8.29
N ILE A 113 -13.33 -0.87 9.05
CA ILE A 113 -13.21 -0.93 10.51
C ILE A 113 -14.50 -1.45 11.13
N ALA A 114 -15.66 -0.96 10.68
CA ALA A 114 -16.97 -1.41 11.16
C ALA A 114 -17.17 -2.91 10.88
N PHE A 115 -16.82 -3.37 9.68
CA PHE A 115 -16.86 -4.77 9.29
C PHE A 115 -15.94 -5.63 10.19
N ILE A 116 -14.68 -5.24 10.37
CA ILE A 116 -13.74 -5.97 11.26
C ILE A 116 -14.29 -6.02 12.69
N ARG A 117 -14.92 -4.95 13.17
CA ARG A 117 -15.52 -4.89 14.51
C ARG A 117 -16.68 -5.88 14.66
N GLU A 118 -17.51 -6.01 13.63
CA GLU A 118 -18.62 -6.98 13.60
C GLU A 118 -18.11 -8.42 13.60
N GLU A 119 -17.08 -8.70 12.81
CA GLU A 119 -16.45 -10.03 12.70
C GLU A 119 -15.72 -10.47 13.96
N ARG A 120 -15.29 -9.52 14.79
CA ARG A 120 -14.52 -9.74 16.04
C ARG A 120 -13.34 -10.73 15.90
N PRO A 121 -12.49 -10.62 14.86
CA PRO A 121 -11.36 -11.54 14.69
C PRO A 121 -10.17 -11.21 15.59
N LEU A 122 -10.19 -10.04 16.22
CA LEU A 122 -9.13 -9.49 17.05
C LEU A 122 -9.69 -9.12 18.42
N PRO A 123 -8.86 -9.15 19.48
CA PRO A 123 -9.22 -8.54 20.75
C PRO A 123 -9.55 -7.05 20.57
N GLU A 124 -10.59 -6.56 21.23
CA GLU A 124 -11.07 -5.18 21.10
C GLU A 124 -9.97 -4.14 21.34
N ARG A 125 -9.09 -4.38 22.32
CA ARG A 125 -7.89 -3.54 22.58
C ARG A 125 -6.96 -3.40 21.37
N ARG A 126 -6.88 -4.42 20.50
CA ARG A 126 -6.05 -4.38 19.29
C ARG A 126 -6.74 -3.55 18.22
N LEU A 127 -8.04 -3.75 18.02
CA LEU A 127 -8.82 -2.96 17.07
C LEU A 127 -8.80 -1.47 17.42
N MET A 128 -8.99 -1.11 18.70
CA MET A 128 -8.91 0.28 19.15
C MET A 128 -7.53 0.91 18.88
N ARG A 129 -6.44 0.16 19.08
CA ARG A 129 -5.08 0.67 18.77
C ARG A 129 -4.86 0.86 17.28
N MET A 130 -5.36 -0.07 16.46
CA MET A 130 -5.27 0.02 15.00
C MET A 130 -6.06 1.21 14.46
N GLU A 131 -7.30 1.40 14.94
CA GLU A 131 -8.14 2.56 14.59
C GLU A 131 -7.49 3.88 15.03
N ARG A 132 -6.94 3.96 16.25
CA ARG A 132 -6.22 5.16 16.69
C ARG A 132 -5.01 5.46 15.82
N ALA A 133 -4.20 4.45 15.50
CA ALA A 133 -3.03 4.61 14.63
C ALA A 133 -3.43 5.09 13.23
N TYR A 134 -4.56 4.60 12.69
CA TYR A 134 -5.10 5.09 11.42
C TYR A 134 -5.49 6.57 11.49
N ARG A 135 -6.18 7.02 12.54
CA ARG A 135 -6.50 8.45 12.71
C ARG A 135 -5.23 9.32 12.79
N GLU A 136 -4.23 8.87 13.55
CA GLU A 136 -2.93 9.54 13.64
C GLU A 136 -2.21 9.59 12.26
N GLU A 137 -2.37 8.55 11.42
CA GLU A 137 -1.85 8.55 10.05
C GLU A 137 -2.55 9.57 9.15
N CYS A 138 -3.88 9.65 9.20
CA CYS A 138 -4.66 10.63 8.45
C CYS A 138 -4.27 12.07 8.81
N GLU A 139 -4.09 12.35 10.10
CA GLU A 139 -3.65 13.66 10.59
C GLU A 139 -2.27 14.02 10.01
N ARG A 140 -1.30 13.11 10.11
CA ARG A 140 0.05 13.34 9.56
C ARG A 140 0.07 13.54 8.05
N LEU A 141 -0.72 12.76 7.30
CA LEU A 141 -0.80 12.92 5.84
C LEU A 141 -1.41 14.27 5.45
N THR A 142 -2.46 14.68 6.16
CA THR A 142 -3.08 16.00 5.96
C THR A 142 -2.10 17.14 6.24
N GLU A 143 -1.29 17.02 7.30
CA GLU A 143 -0.23 18.00 7.60
C GLU A 143 0.86 18.05 6.52
N VAL A 144 1.29 16.90 6.01
CA VAL A 144 2.29 16.83 4.92
C VAL A 144 1.73 17.46 3.63
N ASP A 145 0.48 17.21 3.29
CA ASP A 145 -0.16 17.80 2.12
C ASP A 145 -0.35 19.31 2.28
N ALA A 146 -0.71 19.77 3.49
CA ALA A 146 -0.79 21.21 3.80
C ALA A 146 0.58 21.91 3.69
N LEU A 147 1.68 21.25 4.06
CA LEU A 147 3.04 21.75 3.91
C LEU A 147 3.54 21.74 2.45
N ARG A 148 2.91 20.96 1.57
CA ARG A 148 3.20 20.90 0.13
C ARG A 148 2.38 21.91 -0.69
N ALA A 149 1.34 22.52 -0.12
CA ALA A 149 0.55 23.54 -0.79
C ALA A 149 1.40 24.81 -1.03
N PRO A 150 1.33 25.43 -2.23
CA PRO A 150 2.08 26.65 -2.50
C PRO A 150 1.63 27.77 -1.54
N VAL A 151 2.59 28.38 -0.84
CA VAL A 151 2.35 29.57 -0.03
C VAL A 151 1.76 30.65 -0.95
N PRO A 152 0.56 31.19 -0.66
CA PRO A 152 0.01 32.27 -1.46
C PRO A 152 1.02 33.42 -1.43
N THR A 153 1.56 33.75 -2.60
CA THR A 153 2.50 34.85 -2.76
C THR A 153 1.71 36.11 -2.44
N ALA A 154 1.86 36.61 -1.21
CA ALA A 154 1.31 37.91 -0.86
C ALA A 154 1.93 38.91 -1.83
N GLU A 155 1.11 39.43 -2.74
CA GLU A 155 1.50 40.52 -3.63
C GLU A 155 1.98 41.66 -2.74
N ILE A 156 3.29 41.87 -2.70
CA ILE A 156 3.88 43.05 -2.09
C ILE A 156 3.47 44.21 -3.00
N PRO A 157 2.63 45.16 -2.55
CA PRO A 157 2.27 46.28 -3.38
C PRO A 157 3.52 47.12 -3.61
N ILE A 158 4.01 47.11 -4.84
CA ILE A 158 5.06 48.02 -5.30
C ILE A 158 4.44 49.42 -5.27
N ARG A 159 4.94 50.28 -4.38
CA ARG A 159 4.69 51.71 -4.38
C ARG A 159 5.76 52.43 -5.18
#